data_AF-A0A928W641-F1
#
_entry.id   AF-A0A928W641-F1
#
_cell.length_a   1.000
_cell.length_b   1.000
_cell.length_c   1.000
_cell.angle_alpha   90.00
_cell.angle_beta   90.00
_cell.angle_gamma   90.00
#
_symmetry.space_group_name_H-M   'P 1'
#
loop_
_entity.id
_entity.type
_entity.pdbx_description
1 polymer ?
#
loop_
_entity_poly.entity_id
_entity_poly.type
_entity_poly.pdbx_seq_one_letter_code
_entity_poly.pdbx_strand_id
1 'polypeptide(L)'
;MVNSLTRPNFDSFQLPPLPYKRPLLAIGHGTRNERGRQTLIDFVETYQKLDTSRPVIPCFLELTEPTIQQGVEACIKRGYTEITALPILLFAARHNKFDVTNELDRSRSLYPQLNFSYGRHLGITPKIVELWRDRLAQLDRPEHNPHNVSREDTVLLFVGRGSSDPDANGDVCKLARIIWEGSGYKTVETCFIGITHPRLLEGFRRAYMYQAKRIIVLPYFLFTGTLMEKINHLTAQQEEQHPDIDFACLPEMGVASQLLQVFRAREIEAQLGQVAMNCEMCKFRLAAVDEHGHGHSHGHGHHHHHEPSDPYAELEDYHQRIWKTP
;
A
#
# COMPACT_ATOMS: atom_id res chain seq x y z
N MET A 1 -9.14 -19.86 8.80
CA MET A 1 -8.25 -18.68 8.64
C MET A 1 -6.85 -18.95 9.21
N VAL A 2 -5.80 -18.76 8.40
CA VAL A 2 -4.39 -18.98 8.79
C VAL A 2 -3.91 -17.77 9.60
N ASN A 3 -4.18 -17.76 10.91
CA ASN A 3 -3.91 -16.61 11.79
C ASN A 3 -2.48 -16.51 12.33
N SER A 4 -1.54 -17.38 11.91
CA SER A 4 -0.19 -17.36 12.47
C SER A 4 0.85 -17.82 11.46
N LEU A 5 1.14 -16.98 10.47
CA LEU A 5 2.45 -17.01 9.83
C LEU A 5 3.45 -16.46 10.86
N THR A 6 4.56 -17.17 11.11
CA THR A 6 5.51 -16.89 12.18
C THR A 6 5.97 -15.43 12.20
N ARG A 7 5.99 -14.80 13.39
CA ARG A 7 6.57 -13.46 13.55
C ARG A 7 8.05 -13.49 13.20
N PRO A 8 8.55 -12.53 12.40
CA PRO A 8 9.97 -12.46 12.07
C PRO A 8 10.83 -12.19 13.33
N ASN A 9 11.95 -12.92 13.45
CA ASN A 9 12.99 -12.60 14.43
C ASN A 9 13.94 -11.56 13.81
N PHE A 10 14.13 -10.42 14.47
CA PHE A 10 14.98 -9.32 14.00
C PHE A 10 16.36 -9.26 14.68
N ASP A 11 16.70 -10.18 15.59
CA ASP A 11 17.91 -10.09 16.43
C ASP A 11 19.22 -10.08 15.63
N SER A 12 19.24 -10.66 14.42
CA SER A 12 20.39 -10.68 13.50
C SER A 12 20.17 -9.86 12.22
N PHE A 13 19.05 -9.14 12.12
CA PHE A 13 18.69 -8.39 10.92
C PHE A 13 19.40 -7.04 10.87
N GLN A 14 20.22 -6.82 9.84
CA GLN A 14 20.95 -5.56 9.63
C GLN A 14 20.47 -4.83 8.38
N LEU A 15 20.30 -3.52 8.52
CA LEU A 15 19.99 -2.62 7.41
C LEU A 15 21.29 -1.99 6.86
N PRO A 16 21.38 -1.76 5.54
CA PRO A 16 22.47 -0.96 4.98
C PRO A 16 22.60 0.41 5.68
N PRO A 17 23.84 0.92 5.86
CA PRO A 17 24.07 2.21 6.50
C PRO A 17 23.46 3.35 5.70
N LEU A 18 23.02 4.41 6.38
CA LEU A 18 22.51 5.61 5.74
C LEU A 18 23.63 6.51 5.24
N PRO A 19 23.49 7.11 4.05
CA PRO A 19 24.37 8.19 3.59
C PRO A 19 24.40 9.37 4.55
N TYR A 20 23.24 9.76 5.09
CA TYR A 20 23.09 10.88 6.01
C TYR A 20 22.18 10.55 7.19
N LYS A 21 22.52 11.06 8.37
CA LYS A 21 21.74 10.92 9.61
C LYS A 21 20.65 12.00 9.73
N ARG A 22 19.85 12.17 8.67
CA ARG A 22 18.75 13.15 8.61
C ARG A 22 17.48 12.54 9.23
N PRO A 23 16.65 13.28 9.99
CA PRO A 23 15.35 12.80 10.47
C PRO A 23 14.50 12.29 9.31
N LEU A 24 13.72 11.23 9.57
CA LEU A 24 12.82 10.61 8.60
C LEU A 24 11.37 10.84 9.00
N LEU A 25 10.59 11.56 8.18
CA LEU A 25 9.14 11.54 8.23
C LEU A 25 8.65 10.29 7.51
N ALA A 26 8.09 9.34 8.27
CA ALA A 26 7.49 8.12 7.76
C ALA A 26 5.99 8.35 7.56
N ILE A 27 5.60 8.63 6.32
CA ILE A 27 4.30 9.21 5.99
C ILE A 27 3.31 8.11 5.60
N GLY A 28 2.38 7.79 6.50
CA GLY A 28 1.22 6.97 6.17
C GLY A 28 0.12 7.77 5.48
N HIS A 29 -0.78 7.09 4.78
CA HIS A 29 -2.02 7.70 4.32
C HIS A 29 -2.88 8.15 5.51
N GLY A 30 -2.99 7.28 6.52
CA GLY A 30 -3.87 7.44 7.67
C GLY A 30 -5.18 6.66 7.54
N THR A 31 -5.77 6.36 8.69
CA THR A 31 -6.96 5.53 8.82
C THR A 31 -7.70 5.89 10.09
N ARG A 32 -9.04 5.73 10.08
CA ARG A 32 -9.87 5.85 11.29
C ARG A 32 -9.84 4.59 12.16
N ASN A 33 -9.32 3.47 11.63
CA ASN A 33 -9.21 2.21 12.37
C ASN A 33 -7.96 2.25 13.25
N GLU A 34 -8.15 2.21 14.57
CA GLU A 34 -7.06 2.31 15.55
C GLU A 34 -6.01 1.20 15.40
N ARG A 35 -6.44 -0.03 15.11
CA ARG A 35 -5.52 -1.16 14.90
C ARG A 35 -4.66 -0.97 13.65
N GLY A 36 -5.25 -0.46 12.56
CA GLY A 36 -4.55 -0.10 11.34
C GLY A 36 -3.53 1.02 11.58
N ARG A 37 -3.90 2.04 12.35
CA ARG A 37 -2.99 3.12 12.79
C ARG A 37 -1.83 2.54 13.59
N GLN A 38 -2.13 1.70 14.58
CA GLN A 38 -1.10 1.10 15.45
C GLN A 38 -0.12 0.24 14.66
N THR A 39 -0.59 -0.53 13.66
CA THR A 39 0.29 -1.39 12.86
C THR A 39 1.32 -0.57 12.06
N LEU A 40 0.96 0.64 11.60
CA LEU A 40 1.93 1.56 10.97
C LEU A 40 2.93 2.10 12.00
N ILE A 41 2.45 2.48 13.19
CA ILE A 41 3.32 2.94 14.27
C ILE A 41 4.31 1.83 14.64
N ASP A 42 3.84 0.59 14.82
CA ASP A 42 4.68 -0.58 15.11
C ASP A 42 5.74 -0.81 14.03
N PHE A 43 5.38 -0.63 12.75
CA PHE A 43 6.33 -0.69 11.64
C PHE A 43 7.43 0.37 11.79
N VAL A 44 7.05 1.61 12.08
CA VAL A 44 7.98 2.74 12.24
C VAL A 44 8.87 2.56 13.47
N GLU A 45 8.31 2.11 14.59
CA GLU A 45 9.06 1.81 15.81
C GLU A 45 10.04 0.65 15.61
N THR A 46 9.62 -0.40 14.89
CA THR A 46 10.51 -1.51 14.54
C THR A 46 11.67 -1.00 13.68
N TYR A 47 11.37 -0.15 12.69
CA TYR A 47 12.40 0.44 11.84
C TYR A 47 13.37 1.35 12.63
N GLN A 48 12.87 2.15 13.58
CA GLN A 48 13.68 2.99 14.47
C GLN A 48 14.62 2.16 15.35
N LYS A 49 14.19 0.98 15.83
CA LYS A 49 15.00 0.09 16.67
C LYS A 49 16.18 -0.52 15.91
N LEU A 50 16.04 -0.73 14.60
CA LEU A 50 17.10 -1.27 13.75
C LEU A 50 18.23 -0.27 13.47
N ASP A 51 17.96 1.03 13.61
CA ASP A 51 18.95 2.10 13.40
C ASP A 51 18.56 3.35 14.20
N THR A 52 19.25 3.57 15.32
CA THR A 52 19.02 4.70 16.23
C THR A 52 19.82 5.95 15.88
N SER A 53 20.51 5.98 14.73
CA SER A 53 21.39 7.08 14.34
C SER A 53 20.68 8.43 14.11
N ARG A 54 19.36 8.41 13.96
CA ARG A 54 18.50 9.57 13.74
C ARG A 54 17.05 9.25 14.14
N PRO A 55 16.17 10.26 14.33
CA PRO A 55 14.76 10.02 14.65
C PRO A 55 13.93 9.67 13.41
N VAL A 56 13.05 8.68 13.55
CA VAL A 56 12.00 8.32 12.59
C VAL A 56 10.66 8.71 13.19
N ILE A 57 9.92 9.57 12.50
CA ILE A 57 8.71 10.21 12.99
C ILE A 57 7.54 9.68 12.16
N PRO A 58 6.64 8.86 12.74
CA PRO A 58 5.42 8.47 12.06
C PRO A 58 4.54 9.71 11.91
N CYS A 59 3.99 9.94 10.72
CA CYS A 59 3.00 10.97 10.49
C CYS A 59 2.05 10.53 9.38
N PHE A 60 0.92 11.22 9.27
CA PHE A 60 -0.16 10.82 8.39
C PHE A 60 -0.63 11.99 7.55
N LEU A 61 -0.98 11.67 6.30
CA LEU A 61 -1.54 12.65 5.36
C LEU A 61 -2.92 13.12 5.82
N GLU A 62 -3.77 12.20 6.26
CA GLU A 62 -5.16 12.50 6.65
C GLU A 62 -5.69 11.52 7.70
N LEU A 63 -6.93 11.75 8.17
CA LEU A 63 -7.74 10.87 9.03
C LEU A 63 -7.25 10.60 10.45
N THR A 64 -5.95 10.73 10.72
CA THR A 64 -5.36 10.45 12.03
C THR A 64 -4.12 11.30 12.26
N GLU A 65 -3.74 11.43 13.54
CA GLU A 65 -2.56 12.17 13.99
C GLU A 65 -1.39 11.25 14.36
N PRO A 66 -0.14 11.76 14.29
CA PRO A 66 0.21 13.16 13.99
C PRO A 66 0.21 13.49 12.48
N THR A 67 -0.13 14.73 12.14
CA THR A 67 -0.09 15.23 10.75
C THR A 67 1.34 15.38 10.24
N ILE A 68 1.52 15.49 8.91
CA ILE A 68 2.83 15.78 8.30
C ILE A 68 3.42 17.06 8.89
N GLN A 69 2.63 18.13 8.99
CA GLN A 69 3.04 19.40 9.59
C GLN A 69 3.50 19.24 11.05
N GLN A 70 2.77 18.50 11.88
CA GLN A 70 3.19 18.20 13.27
C GLN A 70 4.52 17.43 13.30
N GLY A 71 4.72 16.50 12.36
CA GLY A 71 5.99 15.78 12.20
C GLY A 71 7.15 16.71 11.81
N VAL A 72 6.93 17.63 10.88
CA VAL A 72 7.90 18.68 10.50
C VAL A 72 8.25 19.56 11.69
N GLU A 73 7.26 20.05 12.43
CA GLU A 73 7.48 20.88 13.62
C GLU A 73 8.28 20.14 14.70
N ALA A 74 8.07 18.83 14.85
CA ALA A 74 8.86 18.01 15.75
C ALA A 74 10.35 17.93 15.31
N CYS A 75 10.64 17.90 14.01
CA CYS A 75 12.00 18.03 13.49
C CYS A 75 12.60 19.41 13.80
N ILE A 76 11.86 20.49 13.53
CA ILE A 76 12.31 21.87 13.74
C ILE A 76 12.65 22.12 15.21
N LYS A 77 11.79 21.67 16.14
CA LYS A 77 12.00 21.80 17.59
C LYS A 77 13.31 21.14 18.05
N ARG A 78 13.85 20.19 17.29
CA ARG A 78 15.12 19.51 17.55
C ARG A 78 16.31 20.10 16.77
N GLY A 79 16.11 21.21 16.05
CA GLY A 79 17.14 21.92 15.30
C GLY A 79 17.44 21.36 13.92
N TYR A 80 16.61 20.47 13.37
CA TYR A 80 16.82 19.92 12.03
C TYR A 80 16.31 20.87 10.93
N THR A 81 17.13 21.06 9.90
CA THR A 81 16.77 21.77 8.66
C THR A 81 16.76 20.87 7.43
N GLU A 82 17.40 19.70 7.50
CA GLU A 82 17.46 18.70 6.45
C GLU A 82 16.60 17.49 6.84
N ILE A 83 15.51 17.23 6.12
CA ILE A 83 14.51 16.22 6.47
C ILE A 83 14.31 15.25 5.30
N THR A 84 14.31 13.95 5.57
CA THR A 84 13.87 12.96 4.58
C THR A 84 12.38 12.69 4.79
N ALA A 85 11.58 12.78 3.73
CA ALA A 85 10.16 12.48 3.75
C ALA A 85 9.89 11.25 2.89
N LEU A 86 9.37 10.17 3.48
CA LEU A 86 9.18 8.91 2.79
C LEU A 86 7.76 8.36 2.99
N PRO A 87 6.98 8.21 1.91
CA PRO A 87 5.63 7.66 1.99
C PRO A 87 5.66 6.13 2.15
N ILE A 88 4.91 5.64 3.15
CA ILE A 88 4.62 4.23 3.37
C ILE A 88 3.39 3.86 2.54
N LEU A 89 3.58 3.82 1.22
CA LEU A 89 2.53 3.52 0.22
C LEU A 89 3.03 2.45 -0.76
N LEU A 90 2.14 1.54 -1.16
CA LEU A 90 2.49 0.45 -2.08
C LEU A 90 2.66 0.90 -3.53
N PHE A 91 1.77 1.77 -4.01
CA PHE A 91 1.77 2.26 -5.39
C PHE A 91 1.63 3.78 -5.42
N ALA A 92 2.16 4.41 -6.47
CA ALA A 92 1.96 5.83 -6.68
C ALA A 92 0.54 6.11 -7.18
N ALA A 93 -0.24 6.80 -6.34
CA ALA A 93 -1.51 7.40 -6.71
C ALA A 93 -1.50 8.89 -6.31
N ARG A 94 -2.67 9.55 -6.36
CA ARG A 94 -2.86 10.97 -5.97
C ARG A 94 -2.06 11.37 -4.73
N HIS A 95 -2.16 10.58 -3.65
CA HIS A 95 -1.53 10.89 -2.37
C HIS A 95 0.00 11.03 -2.44
N ASN A 96 0.67 10.19 -3.23
CA ASN A 96 2.11 10.28 -3.43
C ASN A 96 2.50 11.31 -4.50
N LYS A 97 1.64 11.51 -5.50
CA LYS A 97 1.94 12.35 -6.68
C LYS A 97 1.60 13.82 -6.46
N PHE A 98 0.75 14.14 -5.49
CA PHE A 98 0.19 15.49 -5.31
C PHE A 98 0.01 15.88 -3.84
N ASP A 99 -0.68 15.07 -3.04
CA ASP A 99 -1.13 15.55 -1.72
C ASP A 99 0.03 15.71 -0.72
N VAL A 100 0.94 14.72 -0.63
CA VAL A 100 2.11 14.80 0.27
C VAL A 100 3.06 15.93 -0.16
N THR A 101 3.31 16.08 -1.46
CA THR A 101 4.20 17.14 -1.97
C THR A 101 3.65 18.52 -1.65
N ASN A 102 2.34 18.73 -1.82
CA ASN A 102 1.70 20.00 -1.47
C ASN A 102 1.83 20.33 0.02
N GLU A 103 1.71 19.33 0.89
CA GLU A 103 1.86 19.54 2.33
C GLU A 103 3.30 19.90 2.71
N LEU A 104 4.29 19.26 2.08
CA LEU A 104 5.70 19.63 2.26
C LEU A 104 6.01 21.03 1.73
N ASP A 105 5.41 21.45 0.61
CA ASP A 105 5.58 22.80 0.04
C ASP A 105 4.95 23.89 0.92
N ARG A 106 3.82 23.59 1.58
CA ARG A 106 3.27 24.46 2.63
C ARG A 106 4.24 24.59 3.80
N SER A 107 4.82 23.50 4.27
CA SER A 107 5.82 23.55 5.34
C SER A 107 7.06 24.37 4.93
N ARG A 108 7.54 24.25 3.69
CA ARG A 108 8.64 25.10 3.15
C ARG A 108 8.28 26.57 3.12
N SER A 109 7.03 26.91 2.78
CA SER A 109 6.56 28.30 2.75
C SER A 109 6.56 28.94 4.14
N LEU A 110 6.24 28.16 5.18
CA LEU A 110 6.29 28.60 6.58
C LEU A 110 7.72 28.63 7.14
N TYR A 111 8.59 27.74 6.66
CA TYR A 111 9.97 27.58 7.12
C TYR A 111 10.94 27.47 5.94
N PRO A 112 11.35 28.61 5.34
CA PRO A 112 12.16 28.63 4.12
C PRO A 112 13.54 27.97 4.22
N GLN A 113 14.03 27.75 5.44
CA GLN A 113 15.30 27.06 5.72
C GLN A 113 15.21 25.53 5.58
N LEU A 114 14.01 24.96 5.40
CA LEU A 114 13.82 23.51 5.33
C LEU A 114 14.13 22.95 3.95
N ASN A 115 15.00 21.94 3.93
CA ASN A 115 15.28 21.12 2.76
C ASN A 115 14.68 19.72 2.96
N PHE A 116 13.80 19.32 2.04
CA PHE A 116 13.22 17.98 2.04
C PHE A 116 13.81 17.10 0.94
N SER A 117 14.32 15.94 1.33
CA SER A 117 14.58 14.81 0.43
C SER A 117 13.33 13.94 0.37
N TYR A 118 12.54 14.04 -0.71
CA TYR A 118 11.29 13.29 -0.85
C TYR A 118 11.51 11.98 -1.60
N GLY A 119 11.16 10.85 -0.96
CA GLY A 119 11.27 9.52 -1.53
C GLY A 119 10.02 9.07 -2.27
N ARG A 120 10.16 8.05 -3.11
CA ARG A 120 9.03 7.40 -3.79
C ARG A 120 8.37 6.32 -2.91
N HIS A 121 7.15 5.95 -3.30
CA HIS A 121 6.43 4.78 -2.81
C HIS A 121 7.25 3.47 -2.91
N LEU A 122 6.83 2.42 -2.21
CA LEU A 122 7.55 1.13 -2.15
C LEU A 122 7.62 0.44 -3.51
N GLY A 123 6.52 0.44 -4.26
CA GLY A 123 6.43 -0.08 -5.63
C GLY A 123 6.58 -1.59 -5.72
N ILE A 124 6.82 -2.09 -6.93
CA ILE A 124 7.09 -3.51 -7.18
C ILE A 124 8.59 -3.74 -7.02
N THR A 125 8.96 -4.63 -6.10
CA THR A 125 10.37 -4.95 -5.82
C THR A 125 10.57 -6.45 -5.65
N PRO A 126 11.78 -6.98 -5.93
CA PRO A 126 12.10 -8.38 -5.67
C PRO A 126 11.81 -8.80 -4.23
N LYS A 127 12.03 -7.91 -3.24
CA LYS A 127 11.77 -8.17 -1.82
C LYS A 127 10.28 -8.33 -1.49
N ILE A 128 9.40 -7.55 -2.12
CA ILE A 128 7.95 -7.75 -1.97
C ILE A 128 7.51 -9.06 -2.62
N VAL A 129 8.08 -9.43 -3.77
CA VAL A 129 7.79 -10.71 -4.42
C VAL A 129 8.27 -11.88 -3.55
N GLU A 130 9.47 -11.79 -2.99
CA GLU A 130 10.03 -12.76 -2.03
C GLU A 130 9.09 -12.94 -0.82
N LEU A 131 8.64 -11.83 -0.21
CA LEU A 131 7.68 -11.89 0.90
C LEU A 131 6.44 -12.72 0.56
N TRP A 132 5.80 -12.45 -0.59
CA TRP A 132 4.59 -13.18 -0.97
C TRP A 132 4.86 -14.63 -1.35
N ARG A 133 6.00 -14.92 -2.00
CA ARG A 133 6.42 -16.29 -2.30
C ARG A 133 6.66 -17.10 -1.03
N ASP A 134 7.30 -16.52 -0.02
CA ASP A 134 7.55 -17.18 1.26
C ASP A 134 6.25 -17.51 1.99
N ARG A 135 5.26 -16.61 1.91
CA ARG A 135 3.93 -16.85 2.50
C ARG A 135 3.13 -17.91 1.76
N LEU A 136 3.15 -17.88 0.43
CA LEU A 136 2.49 -18.90 -0.39
C LEU A 136 3.13 -20.27 -0.17
N ALA A 137 4.46 -20.35 -0.05
CA ALA A 137 5.16 -21.59 0.27
C ALA A 137 4.79 -22.16 1.65
N GLN A 138 4.47 -21.31 2.62
CA GLN A 138 3.94 -21.79 3.92
C GLN A 138 2.58 -22.47 3.75
N LEU A 139 1.75 -22.00 2.82
CA LEU A 139 0.43 -22.61 2.56
C LEU A 139 0.47 -23.95 1.83
N ASP A 140 1.65 -24.42 1.38
CA ASP A 140 1.81 -25.79 0.86
C ASP A 140 2.01 -26.81 1.99
N ARG A 141 2.32 -26.37 3.22
CA ARG A 141 2.57 -27.28 4.34
C ARG A 141 1.29 -28.01 4.75
N PRO A 142 1.38 -29.28 5.22
CA PRO A 142 0.21 -30.05 5.65
C PRO A 142 -0.66 -29.32 6.68
N GLU A 143 -0.06 -28.56 7.61
CA GLU A 143 -0.80 -27.76 8.59
C GLU A 143 -1.73 -26.70 7.98
N HIS A 144 -1.43 -26.25 6.75
CA HIS A 144 -2.16 -25.22 6.02
C HIS A 144 -2.81 -25.76 4.74
N ASN A 145 -2.61 -27.02 4.39
CA ASN A 145 -3.20 -27.71 3.23
C ASN A 145 -3.58 -29.16 3.61
N PRO A 146 -4.55 -29.35 4.52
CA PRO A 146 -4.88 -30.66 5.09
C PRO A 146 -5.40 -31.65 4.04
N HIS A 147 -6.02 -31.15 2.97
CA HIS A 147 -6.53 -31.94 1.85
C HIS A 147 -5.47 -32.19 0.76
N ASN A 148 -4.23 -31.71 0.95
CA ASN A 148 -3.12 -31.85 0.02
C ASN A 148 -3.48 -31.45 -1.43
N VAL A 149 -4.23 -30.35 -1.59
CA VAL A 149 -4.61 -29.84 -2.91
C VAL A 149 -3.36 -29.30 -3.60
N SER A 150 -3.08 -29.78 -4.81
CA SER A 150 -1.94 -29.36 -5.59
C SER A 150 -2.09 -27.92 -6.09
N ARG A 151 -0.96 -27.25 -6.37
CA ARG A 151 -0.99 -25.88 -6.92
C ARG A 151 -1.71 -25.81 -8.27
N GLU A 152 -1.58 -26.82 -9.12
CA GLU A 152 -2.28 -26.92 -10.41
C GLU A 152 -3.81 -26.97 -10.27
N ASP A 153 -4.34 -27.30 -9.09
CA ASP A 153 -5.76 -27.28 -8.74
C ASP A 153 -6.17 -26.07 -7.89
N THR A 154 -5.25 -25.14 -7.67
CA THR A 154 -5.42 -23.98 -6.78
C THR A 154 -5.39 -22.66 -7.57
N VAL A 155 -6.37 -21.79 -7.31
CA VAL A 155 -6.44 -20.42 -7.86
C VAL A 155 -5.94 -19.42 -6.82
N LEU A 156 -5.08 -18.49 -7.25
CA LEU A 156 -4.76 -17.30 -6.46
C LEU A 156 -5.77 -16.20 -6.76
N LEU A 157 -6.40 -15.65 -5.73
CA LEU A 157 -7.25 -14.47 -5.84
C LEU A 157 -6.53 -13.26 -5.24
N PHE A 158 -5.89 -12.47 -6.10
CA PHE A 158 -5.10 -11.30 -5.72
C PHE A 158 -6.01 -10.08 -5.52
N VAL A 159 -6.04 -9.53 -4.30
CA VAL A 159 -7.00 -8.48 -3.92
C VAL A 159 -6.27 -7.17 -3.64
N GLY A 160 -6.44 -6.19 -4.52
CA GLY A 160 -5.98 -4.81 -4.30
C GLY A 160 -7.02 -3.94 -3.59
N ARG A 161 -6.59 -2.81 -3.02
CA ARG A 161 -7.52 -1.73 -2.60
C ARG A 161 -8.30 -1.17 -3.80
N GLY A 162 -7.58 -0.98 -4.92
CA GLY A 162 -8.04 -0.16 -6.03
C GLY A 162 -7.67 1.31 -5.84
N SER A 163 -7.55 2.02 -6.96
CA SER A 163 -7.16 3.42 -7.04
C SER A 163 -7.98 4.15 -8.11
N SER A 164 -8.12 5.47 -7.94
CA SER A 164 -8.60 6.39 -8.99
C SER A 164 -7.48 6.79 -9.97
N ASP A 165 -6.31 6.15 -9.86
CA ASP A 165 -5.20 6.23 -10.81
C ASP A 165 -5.06 4.87 -11.53
N PRO A 166 -5.31 4.81 -12.86
CA PRO A 166 -5.14 3.59 -13.65
C PRO A 166 -3.76 2.95 -13.54
N ASP A 167 -2.70 3.75 -13.39
CA ASP A 167 -1.32 3.25 -13.34
C ASP A 167 -1.11 2.37 -12.09
N ALA A 168 -1.63 2.83 -10.94
CA ALA A 168 -1.61 2.06 -9.70
C ALA A 168 -2.42 0.75 -9.80
N ASN A 169 -3.54 0.74 -10.55
CA ASN A 169 -4.31 -0.47 -10.78
C ASN A 169 -3.58 -1.43 -11.74
N GLY A 170 -2.89 -0.89 -12.75
CA GLY A 170 -2.03 -1.66 -13.65
C GLY A 170 -0.87 -2.32 -12.91
N ASP A 171 -0.28 -1.65 -11.94
CA ASP A 171 0.79 -2.21 -11.10
C ASP A 171 0.29 -3.37 -10.21
N VAL A 172 -0.95 -3.34 -9.73
CA VAL A 172 -1.59 -4.49 -9.06
C VAL A 172 -1.62 -5.70 -10.00
N CYS A 173 -2.12 -5.51 -11.23
CA CYS A 173 -2.20 -6.59 -12.23
C CYS A 173 -0.80 -7.10 -12.62
N LYS A 174 0.17 -6.20 -12.79
CA LYS A 174 1.57 -6.54 -13.10
C LYS A 174 2.18 -7.38 -11.99
N LEU A 175 2.00 -6.99 -10.73
CA LEU A 175 2.51 -7.75 -9.59
C LEU A 175 1.82 -9.10 -9.43
N ALA A 176 0.49 -9.16 -9.57
CA ALA A 176 -0.26 -10.42 -9.54
C ALA A 176 0.27 -11.39 -10.59
N ARG A 177 0.53 -10.89 -11.82
CA ARG A 177 1.15 -11.68 -12.88
C ARG A 177 2.54 -12.16 -12.49
N ILE A 178 3.42 -11.29 -12.01
CA ILE A 178 4.78 -11.65 -11.57
C ILE A 178 4.78 -12.73 -10.48
N ILE A 179 3.86 -12.64 -9.52
CA ILE A 179 3.73 -13.63 -8.43
C ILE A 179 3.30 -15.00 -8.97
N TRP A 180 2.47 -15.02 -10.00
CA TRP A 180 1.97 -16.26 -10.61
C TRP A 180 3.00 -16.94 -11.54
N GLU A 181 3.81 -16.17 -12.26
CA GLU A 181 4.81 -16.73 -13.20
C GLU A 181 5.76 -17.71 -12.50
N GLY A 182 5.82 -18.95 -13.00
CA GLY A 182 6.66 -20.01 -12.42
C GLY A 182 6.21 -20.53 -11.06
N SER A 183 5.02 -20.16 -10.58
CA SER A 183 4.49 -20.58 -9.28
C SER A 183 3.86 -21.97 -9.28
N GLY A 184 3.41 -22.46 -10.44
CA GLY A 184 2.67 -23.73 -10.58
C GLY A 184 1.20 -23.65 -10.15
N TYR A 185 0.69 -22.49 -9.73
CA TYR A 185 -0.74 -22.31 -9.46
C TYR A 185 -1.56 -22.33 -10.75
N LYS A 186 -2.80 -22.86 -10.70
CA LYS A 186 -3.70 -22.99 -11.87
C LYS A 186 -3.82 -21.69 -12.65
N THR A 187 -4.09 -20.60 -11.94
CA THR A 187 -4.15 -19.23 -12.47
C THR A 187 -4.07 -18.21 -11.33
N VAL A 188 -4.00 -16.92 -11.69
CA VAL A 188 -4.22 -15.80 -10.79
C VAL A 188 -5.35 -14.92 -11.31
N GLU A 189 -6.35 -14.67 -10.47
CA GLU A 189 -7.40 -13.68 -10.71
C GLU A 189 -7.11 -12.42 -9.91
N THR A 190 -7.24 -11.26 -10.56
CA THR A 190 -7.05 -9.96 -9.91
C THR A 190 -8.40 -9.29 -9.69
N CYS A 191 -8.63 -8.82 -8.47
CA CYS A 191 -9.82 -8.07 -8.12
C CYS A 191 -9.52 -7.01 -7.06
N PHE A 192 -10.53 -6.23 -6.71
CA PHE A 192 -10.38 -5.08 -5.84
C PHE A 192 -11.50 -5.00 -4.81
N ILE A 193 -11.19 -4.52 -3.61
CA ILE A 193 -12.19 -4.35 -2.56
C ILE A 193 -12.83 -2.95 -2.54
N GLY A 194 -12.16 -1.93 -3.09
CA GLY A 194 -12.40 -0.52 -2.75
C GLY A 194 -12.79 0.43 -3.89
N ILE A 195 -11.88 0.82 -4.78
CA ILE A 195 -12.13 1.97 -5.69
C ILE A 195 -12.41 1.56 -7.15
N THR A 196 -11.81 0.45 -7.59
CA THR A 196 -11.87 0.03 -9.00
C THR A 196 -12.49 -1.36 -9.14
N HIS A 197 -12.74 -1.78 -10.37
CA HIS A 197 -13.36 -3.05 -10.74
C HIS A 197 -12.36 -3.97 -11.46
N PRO A 198 -12.58 -5.30 -11.47
CA PRO A 198 -13.70 -6.04 -10.87
C PRO A 198 -13.64 -6.09 -9.34
N ARG A 199 -14.81 -6.06 -8.68
CA ARG A 199 -14.91 -6.14 -7.21
C ARG A 199 -14.66 -7.56 -6.69
N LEU A 200 -14.30 -7.71 -5.41
CA LEU A 200 -13.95 -9.00 -4.79
C LEU A 200 -14.94 -10.14 -5.08
N LEU A 201 -16.25 -9.89 -4.98
CA LEU A 201 -17.27 -10.92 -5.27
C LEU A 201 -17.25 -11.38 -6.74
N GLU A 202 -17.01 -10.46 -7.67
CA GLU A 202 -16.80 -10.81 -9.09
C GLU A 202 -15.49 -11.56 -9.29
N GLY A 203 -14.45 -11.25 -8.49
CA GLY A 203 -13.22 -12.02 -8.43
C GLY A 203 -13.44 -13.48 -8.03
N PHE A 204 -14.24 -13.74 -6.99
CA PHE A 204 -14.65 -15.10 -6.63
C PHE A 204 -15.43 -15.79 -7.74
N ARG A 205 -16.44 -15.10 -8.30
CA ARG A 205 -17.24 -15.64 -9.42
C ARG A 205 -16.35 -16.09 -10.59
N ARG A 206 -15.32 -15.30 -10.93
CA ARG A 206 -14.32 -15.63 -11.96
C ARG A 206 -13.43 -16.80 -11.54
N ALA A 207 -12.96 -16.82 -10.28
CA ALA A 207 -12.15 -17.93 -9.76
C ALA A 207 -12.88 -19.28 -9.86
N TYR A 208 -14.19 -19.33 -9.63
CA TYR A 208 -14.99 -20.55 -9.76
C TYR A 208 -15.05 -21.11 -11.18
N MET A 209 -14.91 -20.26 -12.21
CA MET A 209 -14.94 -20.71 -13.61
C MET A 209 -13.74 -21.60 -13.97
N TYR A 210 -12.66 -21.56 -13.19
CA TYR A 210 -11.50 -22.44 -13.36
C TYR A 210 -11.66 -23.83 -12.74
N GLN A 211 -12.81 -24.11 -12.10
CA GLN A 211 -13.08 -25.39 -11.43
C GLN A 211 -11.92 -25.77 -10.48
N ALA A 212 -11.52 -24.82 -9.65
CA ALA A 212 -10.43 -25.01 -8.69
C ALA A 212 -10.93 -25.80 -7.49
N LYS A 213 -10.07 -26.66 -6.93
CA LYS A 213 -10.33 -27.36 -5.66
C LYS A 213 -9.91 -26.51 -4.46
N ARG A 214 -9.15 -25.44 -4.71
CA ARG A 214 -8.68 -24.51 -3.67
C ARG A 214 -8.59 -23.08 -4.18
N ILE A 215 -8.96 -22.12 -3.33
CA ILE A 215 -8.78 -20.69 -3.59
C ILE A 215 -7.96 -20.07 -2.45
N ILE A 216 -6.85 -19.44 -2.81
CA ILE A 216 -6.02 -18.66 -1.88
C ILE A 216 -6.26 -17.17 -2.14
N VAL A 217 -6.94 -16.51 -1.21
CA VAL A 217 -7.12 -15.06 -1.19
C VAL A 217 -5.85 -14.40 -0.70
N LEU A 218 -5.29 -13.50 -1.51
CA LEU A 218 -4.05 -12.78 -1.25
C LEU A 218 -4.34 -11.27 -1.21
N PRO A 219 -4.59 -10.70 -0.02
CA PRO A 219 -4.81 -9.27 0.15
C PRO A 219 -3.49 -8.48 0.05
N TYR A 220 -3.34 -7.65 -0.98
CA TYR A 220 -2.16 -6.82 -1.18
C TYR A 220 -2.25 -5.50 -0.40
N PHE A 221 -2.05 -5.60 0.92
CA PHE A 221 -2.13 -4.48 1.88
C PHE A 221 -0.89 -4.43 2.77
N LEU A 222 -0.46 -3.23 3.15
CA LEU A 222 0.63 -3.05 4.13
C LEU A 222 0.17 -3.38 5.54
N PHE A 223 -0.99 -2.86 5.92
CA PHE A 223 -1.47 -2.90 7.31
C PHE A 223 -2.93 -3.34 7.37
N THR A 224 -3.33 -3.82 8.54
CA THR A 224 -4.71 -4.23 8.82
C THR A 224 -5.67 -3.04 8.88
N GLY A 225 -6.96 -3.33 8.99
CA GLY A 225 -8.03 -2.34 9.15
C GLY A 225 -9.32 -2.77 8.46
N THR A 226 -10.26 -1.85 8.32
CA THR A 226 -11.64 -2.12 7.85
C THR A 226 -11.72 -2.86 6.52
N LEU A 227 -10.82 -2.57 5.57
CA LEU A 227 -10.82 -3.27 4.27
C LEU A 227 -10.32 -4.70 4.39
N MET A 228 -9.31 -4.96 5.24
CA MET A 228 -8.84 -6.32 5.53
C MET A 228 -9.93 -7.13 6.25
N GLU A 229 -10.59 -6.52 7.24
CA GLU A 229 -11.74 -7.11 7.94
C GLU A 229 -12.86 -7.48 6.95
N LYS A 230 -13.17 -6.59 6.00
CA LYS A 230 -14.16 -6.85 4.94
C LYS A 230 -13.75 -8.01 4.02
N ILE A 231 -12.48 -8.08 3.60
CA ILE A 231 -11.99 -9.20 2.78
C ILE A 231 -12.12 -10.52 3.53
N ASN A 232 -11.72 -10.57 4.80
CA ASN A 232 -11.82 -11.77 5.62
C ASN A 232 -13.27 -12.22 5.80
N HIS A 233 -14.18 -11.28 6.09
CA HIS A 233 -15.60 -11.57 6.23
C HIS A 233 -16.20 -12.13 4.93
N LEU A 234 -15.96 -11.47 3.79
CA LEU A 234 -16.46 -11.95 2.50
C LEU A 234 -15.86 -13.31 2.12
N THR A 235 -14.58 -13.55 2.43
CA THR A 235 -13.95 -14.85 2.18
C THR A 235 -14.58 -15.95 3.02
N ALA A 236 -14.84 -15.71 4.31
CA ALA A 236 -15.51 -16.68 5.19
C ALA A 236 -16.93 -17.01 4.70
N GLN A 237 -17.67 -16.02 4.18
CA GLN A 237 -18.97 -16.26 3.57
C GLN A 237 -18.88 -17.13 2.31
N GLN A 238 -17.85 -16.96 1.49
CA GLN A 238 -17.63 -17.82 0.32
C GLN A 238 -17.23 -19.24 0.72
N GLU A 239 -16.45 -19.41 1.77
CA GLU A 239 -16.09 -20.72 2.34
C GLU A 239 -17.33 -21.48 2.82
N GLU A 240 -18.29 -20.81 3.48
CA GLU A 240 -19.56 -21.41 3.89
C GLU A 240 -20.46 -21.80 2.70
N GLN A 241 -20.47 -21.00 1.63
CA GLN A 241 -21.29 -21.23 0.45
C GLN A 241 -20.73 -22.29 -0.51
N HIS A 242 -19.43 -22.59 -0.42
CA HIS A 242 -18.73 -23.51 -1.32
C HIS A 242 -17.91 -24.54 -0.52
N PRO A 243 -18.56 -25.46 0.23
CA PRO A 243 -17.87 -26.41 1.12
C PRO A 243 -16.97 -27.41 0.38
N ASP A 244 -17.15 -27.57 -0.94
CA ASP A 244 -16.34 -28.46 -1.78
C ASP A 244 -14.99 -27.84 -2.21
N ILE A 245 -14.75 -26.56 -1.91
CA ILE A 245 -13.53 -25.82 -2.24
C ILE A 245 -12.77 -25.50 -0.96
N ASP A 246 -11.47 -25.79 -0.93
CA ASP A 246 -10.60 -25.39 0.17
C ASP A 246 -10.28 -23.88 0.09
N PHE A 247 -10.42 -23.15 1.20
CA PHE A 247 -10.12 -21.71 1.23
C PHE A 247 -8.96 -21.39 2.17
N ALA A 248 -8.08 -20.50 1.72
CA ALA A 248 -7.13 -19.82 2.58
C ALA A 248 -7.17 -18.31 2.33
N CYS A 249 -7.17 -17.51 3.39
CA CYS A 249 -6.99 -16.06 3.31
C CYS A 249 -5.69 -15.68 4.00
N LEU A 250 -4.77 -15.06 3.26
CA LEU A 250 -3.52 -14.55 3.80
C LEU A 250 -3.75 -13.22 4.57
N PRO A 251 -2.97 -12.95 5.63
CA PRO A 251 -3.00 -11.65 6.28
C PRO A 251 -2.33 -10.56 5.42
N GLU A 252 -2.46 -9.30 5.83
CA GLU A 252 -1.68 -8.19 5.28
C GLU A 252 -0.16 -8.41 5.42
N MET A 253 0.66 -7.62 4.72
CA MET A 253 2.13 -7.75 4.80
C MET A 253 2.68 -7.47 6.21
N GLY A 254 2.12 -6.48 6.91
CA GLY A 254 2.49 -6.12 8.28
C GLY A 254 3.95 -5.71 8.40
N VAL A 255 4.53 -5.97 9.57
CA VAL A 255 5.95 -5.71 9.86
C VAL A 255 6.78 -6.90 9.39
N ALA A 256 7.26 -6.84 8.14
CA ALA A 256 8.08 -7.87 7.53
C ALA A 256 9.51 -7.37 7.24
N SER A 257 10.51 -8.25 7.40
CA SER A 257 11.92 -7.93 7.15
C SER A 257 12.14 -7.44 5.71
N GLN A 258 11.52 -8.07 4.73
CA GLN A 258 11.56 -7.65 3.33
C GLN A 258 11.03 -6.22 3.14
N LEU A 259 9.95 -5.83 3.83
CA LEU A 259 9.42 -4.47 3.76
C LEU A 259 10.34 -3.45 4.42
N LEU A 260 10.97 -3.79 5.55
CA LEU A 260 11.96 -2.93 6.19
C LEU A 260 13.20 -2.71 5.29
N GLN A 261 13.62 -3.74 4.53
CA GLN A 261 14.67 -3.60 3.51
C GLN A 261 14.26 -2.66 2.38
N VAL A 262 13.03 -2.79 1.86
CA VAL A 262 12.52 -1.89 0.81
C VAL A 262 12.42 -0.46 1.34
N PHE A 263 11.92 -0.27 2.55
CA PHE A 263 11.82 1.05 3.18
C PHE A 263 13.21 1.69 3.34
N ARG A 264 14.22 0.94 3.78
CA ARG A 264 15.62 1.39 3.81
C ARG A 264 16.16 1.77 2.44
N ALA A 265 15.91 0.95 1.42
CA ALA A 265 16.36 1.26 0.06
C ALA A 265 15.74 2.56 -0.47
N ARG A 266 14.43 2.77 -0.24
CA ARG A 266 13.72 3.99 -0.62
C ARG A 266 14.23 5.22 0.10
N GLU A 267 14.62 5.05 1.35
CA GLU A 267 15.20 6.13 2.13
C GLU A 267 16.59 6.54 1.63
N ILE A 268 17.43 5.57 1.31
CA ILE A 268 18.75 5.82 0.70
C ILE A 268 18.59 6.50 -0.67
N GLU A 269 17.66 6.01 -1.51
CA GLU A 269 17.32 6.63 -2.79
C GLU A 269 16.92 8.11 -2.63
N ALA A 270 16.06 8.40 -1.64
CA ALA A 270 15.61 9.76 -1.34
C ALA A 270 16.77 10.67 -0.93
N GLN A 271 17.64 10.17 -0.03
CA GLN A 271 18.80 10.93 0.47
C GLN A 271 19.83 11.25 -0.61
N LEU A 272 20.02 10.34 -1.58
CA LEU A 272 20.96 10.50 -2.68
C LEU A 272 20.37 11.24 -3.90
N GLY A 273 19.08 11.60 -3.86
CA GLY A 273 18.40 12.22 -5.00
C GLY A 273 18.22 11.28 -6.20
N GLN A 274 18.26 9.96 -5.98
CA GLN A 274 18.19 8.93 -7.01
C GLN A 274 16.75 8.41 -7.24
N VAL A 275 15.76 9.28 -7.02
CA VAL A 275 14.35 8.89 -7.07
C VAL A 275 13.87 8.82 -8.50
N ALA A 276 13.71 7.60 -9.03
CA ALA A 276 13.14 7.36 -10.35
C ALA A 276 11.61 7.11 -10.24
N MET A 277 10.82 8.08 -10.71
CA MET A 277 9.36 7.97 -10.81
C MET A 277 8.93 7.65 -12.25
N ASN A 278 7.99 6.72 -12.43
CA ASN A 278 7.40 6.38 -13.73
C ASN A 278 6.35 7.45 -14.14
N CYS A 279 6.81 8.64 -14.53
CA CYS A 279 5.91 9.77 -14.80
C CYS A 279 5.42 9.89 -16.25
N GLU A 280 5.72 8.95 -17.14
CA GLU A 280 5.36 9.06 -18.57
C GLU A 280 3.84 8.99 -18.80
N MET A 281 3.14 8.11 -18.08
CA MET A 281 1.67 7.96 -18.16
C MET A 281 0.92 8.72 -17.05
N CYS A 282 1.61 9.61 -16.33
CA CYS A 282 1.04 10.27 -15.16
C CYS A 282 0.06 11.38 -15.56
N LYS A 283 -1.26 11.14 -15.37
CA LYS A 283 -2.29 12.15 -15.67
C LYS A 283 -2.12 13.47 -14.91
N PHE A 284 -1.55 13.45 -13.69
CA PHE A 284 -1.26 14.66 -12.92
C PHE A 284 -0.15 15.50 -13.56
N ARG A 285 0.84 14.85 -14.19
CA ARG A 285 1.89 15.56 -14.94
C ARG A 285 1.32 16.20 -16.20
N LEU A 286 0.46 15.47 -16.93
CA LEU A 286 -0.19 16.02 -18.13
C LEU A 286 -1.01 17.28 -17.78
N ALA A 287 -1.82 17.22 -16.73
CA ALA A 287 -2.59 18.39 -16.27
C ALA A 287 -1.70 19.57 -15.83
N ALA A 288 -0.61 19.32 -15.11
CA ALA A 288 0.30 20.39 -14.68
C ALA A 288 0.99 21.10 -15.86
N VAL A 289 1.22 20.41 -16.99
CA VAL A 289 1.76 21.02 -18.21
C VAL A 289 0.70 21.88 -18.91
N ASP A 290 -0.56 21.46 -18.91
CA ASP A 290 -1.68 22.20 -19.52
C ASP A 290 -2.07 23.45 -18.70
N GLU A 291 -1.87 23.46 -17.39
CA GLU A 291 -2.27 24.55 -16.48
C GLU A 291 -1.35 25.78 -16.47
N HIS A 292 -0.30 25.83 -17.29
CA HIS A 292 0.48 27.07 -17.50
C HIS A 292 -0.31 28.20 -18.24
N GLY A 293 -1.63 28.05 -18.39
CA GLY A 293 -2.52 29.02 -19.02
C GLY A 293 -3.44 29.84 -18.09
N HIS A 294 -3.96 29.33 -16.96
CA HIS A 294 -5.03 30.05 -16.24
C HIS A 294 -5.04 29.83 -14.72
N GLY A 295 -5.15 30.95 -13.99
CA GLY A 295 -5.07 31.01 -12.53
C GLY A 295 -6.24 30.34 -11.81
N HIS A 296 -5.92 29.71 -10.67
CA HIS A 296 -6.89 29.01 -9.82
C HIS A 296 -7.61 29.98 -8.87
N SER A 297 -8.92 30.12 -9.05
CA SER A 297 -9.83 30.67 -8.05
C SER A 297 -10.37 29.54 -7.17
N HIS A 298 -10.08 29.57 -5.87
CA HIS A 298 -10.67 28.63 -4.91
C HIS A 298 -12.09 29.07 -4.53
N GLY A 299 -13.10 28.34 -5.00
CA GLY A 299 -14.47 28.43 -4.50
C GLY A 299 -14.67 27.48 -3.32
N HIS A 300 -14.91 28.01 -2.13
CA HIS A 300 -15.37 27.23 -0.98
C HIS A 300 -16.89 27.01 -1.08
N GLY A 301 -17.32 25.76 -1.13
CA GLY A 301 -18.72 25.34 -1.12
C GLY A 301 -19.00 24.36 0.01
N HIS A 302 -20.10 24.61 0.73
CA HIS A 302 -20.46 24.06 2.03
C HIS A 302 -20.89 22.59 2.08
N HIS A 303 -20.84 22.05 3.31
CA HIS A 303 -21.32 20.74 3.76
C HIS A 303 -22.76 20.39 3.36
N HIS A 304 -22.97 19.12 2.99
CA HIS A 304 -24.21 18.40 3.28
C HIS A 304 -23.90 17.00 3.82
N HIS A 305 -24.51 16.69 4.96
CA HIS A 305 -24.52 15.36 5.58
C HIS A 305 -25.44 14.43 4.78
N HIS A 306 -24.83 13.48 4.07
CA HIS A 306 -25.47 12.22 3.68
C HIS A 306 -24.49 11.09 4.02
N GLU A 307 -25.00 9.89 4.31
CA GLU A 307 -24.17 8.69 4.43
C GLU A 307 -23.19 8.62 3.24
N PRO A 308 -21.91 8.24 3.44
CA PRO A 308 -20.96 8.26 2.36
C PRO A 308 -21.31 7.15 1.36
N SER A 309 -22.13 7.47 0.35
CA SER A 309 -22.30 6.65 -0.84
C SER A 309 -20.92 6.53 -1.50
N ASP A 310 -20.40 5.31 -1.68
CA ASP A 310 -19.14 5.07 -2.36
C ASP A 310 -19.22 5.70 -3.76
N PRO A 311 -18.47 6.78 -4.05
CA PRO A 311 -18.58 7.51 -5.32
C PRO A 311 -18.07 6.68 -6.51
N TYR A 312 -17.51 5.50 -6.26
CA TYR A 312 -17.03 4.53 -7.25
C TYR A 312 -17.84 3.22 -7.23
N ALA A 313 -19.03 3.20 -6.63
CA ALA A 313 -19.89 2.01 -6.63
C ALA A 313 -20.41 1.68 -8.04
N GLU A 314 -20.82 2.70 -8.78
CA GLU A 314 -21.36 2.57 -10.14
C GLU A 314 -20.23 2.48 -11.18
N LEU A 315 -20.22 1.38 -11.94
CA LEU A 315 -19.13 1.03 -12.87
C LEU A 315 -19.00 2.05 -14.02
N GLU A 316 -20.11 2.50 -14.58
CA GLU A 316 -20.11 3.46 -15.69
C GLU A 316 -19.52 4.81 -15.24
N ASP A 317 -19.97 5.31 -14.10
CA ASP A 317 -19.45 6.53 -13.48
C ASP A 317 -17.94 6.45 -13.20
N TYR A 318 -17.46 5.30 -12.73
CA TYR A 318 -16.02 5.05 -12.54
C TYR A 318 -15.25 5.24 -13.86
N HIS A 319 -15.70 4.62 -14.95
CA HIS A 319 -15.01 4.70 -16.24
C HIS A 319 -14.95 6.12 -16.81
N GLN A 320 -16.00 6.92 -16.59
CA GLN A 320 -16.04 8.32 -17.02
C GLN A 320 -15.12 9.25 -16.20
N ARG A 321 -14.76 8.86 -14.96
CA ARG A 321 -13.96 9.69 -14.04
C ARG A 321 -12.48 9.33 -14.03
N ILE A 322 -12.10 8.10 -14.37
CA ILE A 322 -10.78 7.56 -14.03
C ILE A 322 -9.59 8.31 -14.66
N TRP A 323 -9.77 8.94 -15.83
CA TRP A 323 -8.73 9.73 -16.49
C TRP A 323 -8.74 11.23 -16.14
N LYS A 324 -9.74 11.70 -15.37
CA LYS A 324 -9.82 13.09 -14.94
C LYS A 324 -8.91 13.33 -13.74
N THR A 325 -8.28 14.50 -13.69
CA THR A 325 -7.66 15.03 -12.47
C THR A 325 -8.75 15.61 -11.56
N PRO A 326 -8.56 15.56 -10.22
CA PRO A 326 -9.53 16.05 -9.26
C PRO A 326 -9.75 17.56 -9.30
#